data_AF-A0A969H6U0-F1
#
_entry.id   AF-A0A969H6U0-F1
#
_cell.length_a   1.000
_cell.length_b   1.000
_cell.length_c   1.000
_cell.angle_alpha   90.00
_cell.angle_beta   90.00
_cell.angle_gamma   90.00
#
_symmetry.space_group_name_H-M   'P 1'
#
loop_
_entity.id
_entity.type
_entity.pdbx_description
1 polymer ?
#
loop_
_entity_poly.entity_id
_entity_poly.type
_entity_poly.pdbx_seq_one_letter_code
_entity_poly.pdbx_strand_id
1 'polypeptide(L)'
;MSESMLDPKARLRQKILGLKIRQARTEAGLTMKEVGQAVGFPAALVSEVEFGQREVALPQMEVMALLFNVPITYFWSDEPAESKERHLPTVEAIGLRQKIIGILLRQARTEAGRSEENLAGLLGVPVTRITAYEQGEIEIPFLELESLANYLNQPIEYFIDGGLPFAEKNGHMSMDELARFSELPKEVREFLANPANLLYINIAMRLSDLSAETLRSLAEGLLEVTY
;
A
#
# COMPACT_ATOMS: atom_id res chain seq x y z
N MET A 1 -27.67 10.07 -11.32
CA MET A 1 -27.19 8.71 -11.65
C MET A 1 -25.91 8.87 -12.45
N SER A 2 -24.76 8.93 -11.77
CA SER A 2 -23.45 8.99 -12.43
C SER A 2 -23.01 7.57 -12.74
N GLU A 3 -23.33 7.12 -13.96
CA GLU A 3 -22.83 5.87 -14.50
C GLU A 3 -21.30 6.00 -14.59
N SER A 4 -20.60 5.28 -13.70
CA SER A 4 -19.14 5.26 -13.61
C SER A 4 -18.51 4.95 -14.97
N MET A 5 -17.80 5.91 -15.58
CA MET A 5 -17.11 5.77 -16.88
C MET A 5 -15.81 4.94 -16.75
N LEU A 6 -15.86 3.81 -16.07
CA LEU A 6 -14.77 2.84 -16.10
C LEU A 6 -14.70 2.17 -17.48
N ASP A 7 -13.50 2.16 -18.07
CA ASP A 7 -13.14 1.37 -19.26
C ASP A 7 -13.73 -0.06 -19.15
N PRO A 8 -14.40 -0.59 -20.20
CA PRO A 8 -14.89 -1.97 -20.22
C PRO A 8 -13.88 -3.01 -19.72
N LYS A 9 -12.58 -2.82 -19.97
CA LYS A 9 -11.52 -3.69 -19.45
C LYS A 9 -11.37 -3.60 -17.93
N ALA A 10 -11.42 -2.40 -17.36
CA ALA A 10 -11.37 -2.18 -15.92
C ALA A 10 -12.58 -2.81 -15.21
N ARG A 11 -13.78 -2.68 -15.77
CA ARG A 11 -15.00 -3.34 -15.24
C ARG A 11 -14.89 -4.87 -15.24
N LEU A 12 -14.30 -5.46 -16.27
CA LEU A 12 -14.07 -6.91 -16.32
C LEU A 12 -13.07 -7.34 -15.24
N ARG A 13 -11.95 -6.61 -15.09
CA ARG A 13 -10.96 -6.86 -14.03
C ARG A 13 -11.57 -6.76 -12.63
N GLN A 14 -12.41 -5.75 -12.39
CA GLN A 14 -13.12 -5.59 -11.12
C GLN A 14 -14.01 -6.79 -10.80
N LYS A 15 -14.74 -7.32 -11.79
CA LYS A 15 -15.55 -8.53 -11.60
C LYS A 15 -14.70 -9.76 -11.31
N ILE A 16 -13.58 -9.94 -12.01
CA ILE A 16 -12.65 -11.05 -11.77
C ILE A 16 -12.10 -10.98 -10.34
N LEU A 17 -11.67 -9.79 -9.91
CA LEU A 17 -11.19 -9.55 -8.56
C LEU A 17 -12.26 -9.87 -7.50
N GLY A 18 -13.50 -9.40 -7.70
CA GLY A 18 -14.62 -9.72 -6.82
C GLY A 18 -14.88 -11.22 -6.71
N LEU A 19 -14.79 -11.96 -7.81
CA LEU A 19 -14.90 -13.42 -7.83
C LEU A 19 -13.77 -14.11 -7.06
N LYS A 20 -12.51 -13.66 -7.24
CA LYS A 20 -11.35 -14.17 -6.48
C LYS A 20 -11.53 -13.94 -4.97
N ILE A 21 -11.96 -12.74 -4.56
CA ILE A 21 -12.23 -12.41 -3.15
C ILE A 21 -13.32 -13.34 -2.58
N ARG A 22 -14.42 -13.52 -3.32
CA ARG A 22 -15.50 -14.42 -2.91
C ARG A 22 -15.02 -15.85 -2.74
N GLN A 23 -14.25 -16.35 -3.71
CA GLN A 23 -13.71 -17.70 -3.70
C GLN A 23 -12.84 -17.94 -2.45
N ALA A 24 -11.82 -17.10 -2.26
CA ALA A 24 -10.92 -17.19 -1.11
C ALA A 24 -11.66 -17.11 0.23
N ARG A 25 -12.64 -16.21 0.37
CA ARG A 25 -13.49 -16.13 1.55
C ARG A 25 -14.25 -17.44 1.82
N THR A 26 -14.87 -18.00 0.78
CA THR A 26 -15.66 -19.24 0.93
C THR A 26 -14.79 -20.45 1.24
N GLU A 27 -13.59 -20.54 0.67
CA GLU A 27 -12.62 -21.60 0.97
C GLU A 27 -12.08 -21.48 2.40
N ALA A 28 -11.91 -20.27 2.91
CA ALA A 28 -11.58 -19.99 4.31
C ALA A 28 -12.76 -20.21 5.28
N GLY A 29 -13.96 -20.52 4.79
CA GLY A 29 -15.14 -20.81 5.63
C GLY A 29 -15.75 -19.57 6.32
N LEU A 30 -15.44 -18.36 5.85
CA LEU A 30 -15.82 -17.12 6.51
C LEU A 30 -17.10 -16.51 5.94
N THR A 31 -17.87 -15.85 6.80
CA THR A 31 -19.04 -15.06 6.42
C THR A 31 -18.65 -13.63 6.01
N MET A 32 -19.45 -13.00 5.15
CA MET A 32 -19.26 -11.58 4.79
C MET A 32 -19.28 -10.64 6.01
N LYS A 33 -19.96 -11.04 7.09
CA LYS A 33 -20.01 -10.28 8.35
C LYS A 33 -18.67 -10.30 9.07
N GLU A 34 -18.03 -11.46 9.17
CA GLU A 34 -16.71 -11.61 9.80
C GLU A 34 -15.65 -10.84 9.01
N VAL A 35 -15.67 -10.94 7.68
CA VAL A 35 -14.77 -10.14 6.81
C VAL A 35 -15.02 -8.65 7.01
N GLY A 36 -16.28 -8.22 6.98
CA GLY A 36 -16.66 -6.82 7.18
C GLY A 36 -16.14 -6.28 8.51
N GLN A 37 -16.28 -7.03 9.60
CA GLN A 37 -15.76 -6.64 10.90
C GLN A 37 -14.24 -6.46 10.91
N ALA A 38 -13.50 -7.35 10.25
CA ALA A 38 -12.03 -7.28 10.19
C ALA A 38 -11.52 -6.08 9.37
N VAL A 39 -12.19 -5.74 8.27
CA VAL A 39 -11.78 -4.63 7.39
C VAL A 39 -12.45 -3.29 7.73
N GLY A 40 -13.34 -3.26 8.72
CA GLY A 40 -14.08 -2.06 9.12
C GLY A 40 -15.28 -1.72 8.22
N PHE A 41 -15.82 -2.67 7.47
CA PHE A 41 -16.95 -2.49 6.56
C PHE A 41 -18.24 -3.19 7.03
N PRO A 42 -19.43 -2.63 6.70
CA PRO A 42 -20.67 -3.41 6.73
C PRO A 42 -20.61 -4.60 5.77
N ALA A 43 -21.25 -5.72 6.15
CA ALA A 43 -21.32 -6.93 5.30
C ALA A 43 -21.88 -6.66 3.89
N ALA A 44 -22.78 -5.67 3.75
CA ALA A 44 -23.32 -5.25 2.46
C ALA A 44 -22.22 -4.75 1.51
N LEU A 45 -21.21 -4.02 2.02
CA LEU A 45 -20.12 -3.54 1.18
C LEU A 45 -19.20 -4.67 0.74
N VAL A 46 -18.99 -5.69 1.59
CA VAL A 46 -18.25 -6.90 1.21
C VAL A 46 -18.97 -7.62 0.06
N SER A 47 -20.30 -7.72 0.14
CA SER A 47 -21.11 -8.25 -0.96
C SER A 47 -20.94 -7.41 -2.25
N GLU A 48 -21.01 -6.08 -2.18
CA GLU A 48 -20.79 -5.21 -3.35
C GLU A 48 -19.40 -5.42 -3.97
N VAL A 49 -18.35 -5.62 -3.15
CA VAL A 49 -17.00 -5.95 -3.61
C VAL A 49 -16.97 -7.30 -4.33
N GLU A 50 -17.57 -8.34 -3.74
CA GLU A 50 -17.62 -9.68 -4.35
C GLU A 50 -18.39 -9.73 -5.67
N PHE A 51 -19.37 -8.85 -5.85
CA PHE A 51 -20.10 -8.71 -7.13
C PHE A 51 -19.41 -7.78 -8.13
N GLY A 52 -18.26 -7.19 -7.78
CA GLY A 52 -17.55 -6.21 -8.60
C GLY A 52 -18.34 -4.92 -8.81
N GLN A 53 -19.21 -4.57 -7.86
CA GLN A 53 -19.99 -3.33 -7.85
C GLN A 53 -19.26 -2.22 -7.08
N ARG A 54 -18.36 -2.61 -6.17
CA ARG A 54 -17.50 -1.73 -5.39
C ARG A 54 -16.04 -2.14 -5.56
N GLU A 55 -15.15 -1.17 -5.59
CA GLU A 55 -13.72 -1.41 -5.57
C GLU A 55 -13.21 -1.51 -4.14
N VAL A 56 -12.14 -2.27 -3.94
CA VAL A 56 -11.45 -2.42 -2.66
C VAL A 56 -10.08 -1.76 -2.76
N ALA A 57 -9.67 -1.03 -1.72
CA ALA A 57 -8.34 -0.44 -1.66
C ALA A 57 -7.31 -1.45 -1.14
N LEU A 58 -6.03 -1.19 -1.42
CA LEU A 58 -4.94 -2.10 -1.06
C LEU A 58 -4.91 -2.45 0.45
N PRO A 59 -5.06 -1.50 1.41
CA PRO A 59 -5.04 -1.84 2.83
C PRO A 59 -6.09 -2.87 3.25
N GLN A 60 -7.33 -2.74 2.78
CA GLN A 60 -8.38 -3.71 3.08
C GLN A 60 -8.13 -5.04 2.38
N MET A 61 -7.59 -5.01 1.16
CA MET A 61 -7.20 -6.21 0.44
C MET A 61 -6.09 -6.97 1.20
N GLU A 62 -5.12 -6.26 1.80
CA GLU A 62 -4.09 -6.84 2.68
C GLU A 62 -4.72 -7.59 3.85
N VAL A 63 -5.69 -6.98 4.53
CA VAL A 63 -6.43 -7.64 5.63
C VAL A 63 -7.22 -8.86 5.14
N MET A 64 -7.87 -8.78 3.97
CA MET A 64 -8.61 -9.89 3.39
C MET A 64 -7.70 -11.08 3.07
N ALA A 65 -6.52 -10.85 2.48
CA ALA A 65 -5.56 -11.93 2.20
C ALA A 65 -5.14 -12.66 3.47
N LEU A 66 -4.85 -11.92 4.54
CA LEU A 66 -4.53 -12.48 5.85
C LEU A 66 -5.65 -13.35 6.39
N LEU A 67 -6.86 -12.80 6.36
CA LEU A 67 -8.04 -13.48 6.89
C LEU A 67 -8.38 -14.76 6.10
N PHE A 68 -8.15 -14.75 4.79
CA PHE A 68 -8.39 -15.91 3.93
C PHE A 68 -7.21 -16.89 3.90
N ASN A 69 -6.11 -16.58 4.59
CA ASN A 69 -4.87 -17.34 4.58
C ASN A 69 -4.32 -17.58 3.15
N VAL A 70 -4.37 -16.55 2.31
CA VAL A 70 -3.80 -16.54 0.95
C VAL A 70 -2.71 -15.48 0.84
N PRO A 71 -1.72 -15.65 -0.05
CA PRO A 71 -0.81 -14.56 -0.37
C PRO A 71 -1.59 -13.39 -0.99
N ILE A 72 -1.15 -12.16 -0.75
CA ILE A 72 -1.83 -10.98 -1.31
C ILE A 72 -1.85 -11.01 -2.85
N THR A 73 -0.79 -11.57 -3.45
CA THR A 73 -0.65 -11.76 -4.90
C THR A 73 -1.73 -12.62 -5.52
N TYR A 74 -2.41 -13.49 -4.75
CA TYR A 74 -3.54 -14.31 -5.23
C TYR A 74 -4.58 -13.48 -6.01
N PHE A 75 -4.78 -12.22 -5.63
CA PHE A 75 -5.79 -11.35 -6.22
C PHE A 75 -5.46 -10.84 -7.63
N TRP A 76 -4.19 -10.85 -8.05
CA TRP A 76 -3.76 -10.31 -9.35
C TRP A 76 -2.70 -11.12 -10.10
N SER A 77 -1.98 -12.03 -9.44
CA SER A 77 -1.09 -13.00 -10.06
C SER A 77 -1.78 -14.37 -10.17
N ASP A 78 -1.31 -15.17 -11.13
CA ASP A 78 -1.67 -16.59 -11.28
C ASP A 78 -0.63 -17.51 -10.63
N GLU A 79 0.35 -16.93 -9.92
CA GLU A 79 1.43 -17.68 -9.29
C GLU A 79 1.05 -18.10 -7.86
N PRO A 80 1.19 -19.40 -7.52
CA PRO A 80 0.98 -19.84 -6.15
C PRO A 80 2.12 -19.33 -5.27
N ALA A 81 1.79 -18.47 -4.31
CA ALA A 81 2.70 -18.08 -3.23
C ALA A 81 2.24 -18.69 -1.90
N GLU A 82 3.20 -19.01 -1.04
CA GLU A 82 2.92 -19.61 0.27
C GLU A 82 2.36 -18.56 1.24
N SER A 83 1.30 -18.92 1.97
CA SER A 83 0.79 -18.12 3.08
C SER A 83 1.56 -18.44 4.37
N LYS A 84 2.07 -17.40 5.02
CA LYS A 84 2.57 -17.45 6.41
C LYS A 84 1.48 -16.93 7.35
N GLU A 85 1.33 -17.58 8.51
CA GLU A 85 0.50 -17.10 9.62
C GLU A 85 0.92 -15.68 10.00
N ARG A 86 -0.07 -14.79 10.10
CA ARG A 86 0.10 -13.35 10.31
C ARG A 86 -1.10 -12.84 11.10
N HIS A 87 -0.90 -11.86 11.98
CA HIS A 87 -1.98 -11.32 12.81
C HIS A 87 -2.85 -10.30 12.06
N LEU A 88 -4.13 -10.20 12.43
CA LEU A 88 -5.04 -9.19 11.87
C LEU A 88 -4.65 -7.79 12.39
N PRO A 89 -4.52 -6.80 11.51
CA PRO A 89 -4.17 -5.44 11.89
C PRO A 89 -5.34 -4.70 12.53
N THR A 90 -5.03 -3.66 13.33
CA THR A 90 -6.04 -2.75 13.87
C THR A 90 -6.52 -1.75 12.82
N VAL A 91 -7.65 -1.11 13.08
CA VAL A 91 -8.19 -0.03 12.24
C VAL A 91 -7.20 1.15 12.13
N GLU A 92 -6.46 1.46 13.20
CA GLU A 92 -5.43 2.51 13.13
C GLU A 92 -4.26 2.13 12.20
N ALA A 93 -3.87 0.86 12.18
CA ALA A 93 -2.82 0.37 11.30
C ALA A 93 -3.22 0.47 9.82
N ILE A 94 -4.49 0.19 9.49
CA ILE A 94 -5.06 0.38 8.14
C ILE A 94 -4.97 1.85 7.73
N GLY A 95 -5.35 2.77 8.62
CA GLY A 95 -5.28 4.22 8.34
C GLY A 95 -3.84 4.73 8.16
N LEU A 96 -2.88 4.19 8.93
CA LEU A 96 -1.46 4.51 8.75
C LEU A 96 -0.95 3.99 7.39
N ARG A 97 -1.34 2.77 7.03
CA ARG A 97 -0.96 2.14 5.76
C ARG A 97 -1.45 2.95 4.56
N GLN A 98 -2.68 3.46 4.61
CA GLN A 98 -3.22 4.37 3.60
C GLN A 98 -2.36 5.62 3.42
N LYS A 99 -1.90 6.25 4.52
CA LYS A 99 -1.01 7.41 4.45
C LYS A 99 0.32 7.09 3.78
N ILE A 100 0.92 5.95 4.12
CA ILE A 100 2.16 5.48 3.50
C ILE A 100 1.97 5.34 1.98
N ILE A 101 0.88 4.72 1.53
CA ILE A 101 0.58 4.56 0.10
C ILE A 101 0.46 5.92 -0.60
N GLY A 102 -0.23 6.89 0.01
CA GLY A 102 -0.33 8.25 -0.53
C GLY A 102 1.03 8.94 -0.68
N ILE A 103 1.90 8.80 0.31
CA ILE A 103 3.27 9.32 0.29
C ILE A 103 4.08 8.67 -0.84
N LEU A 104 4.02 7.35 -0.98
CA LEU A 104 4.70 6.61 -2.02
C LEU A 104 4.22 7.00 -3.42
N LEU A 105 2.91 7.24 -3.57
CA LEU A 105 2.35 7.72 -4.83
C LEU A 105 2.91 9.09 -5.20
N ARG A 106 2.94 10.02 -4.24
CA ARG A 106 3.52 11.34 -4.43
C ARG A 106 4.98 11.25 -4.82
N GLN A 107 5.76 10.42 -4.12
CA GLN A 107 7.18 10.21 -4.42
C GLN A 107 7.36 9.70 -5.86
N ALA A 108 6.72 8.58 -6.21
CA ALA A 108 6.80 7.98 -7.54
C ALA A 108 6.39 8.97 -8.64
N ARG A 109 5.34 9.77 -8.40
CA ARG A 109 4.91 10.82 -9.32
C ARG A 109 5.99 11.88 -9.53
N THR A 110 6.57 12.39 -8.45
CA THR A 110 7.60 13.44 -8.51
C THR A 110 8.89 12.95 -9.18
N GLU A 111 9.32 11.72 -8.90
CA GLU A 111 10.49 11.10 -9.52
C GLU A 111 10.28 10.85 -11.02
N ALA A 112 9.07 10.50 -11.43
CA ALA A 112 8.68 10.37 -12.84
C ALA A 112 8.47 11.72 -13.54
N GLY A 113 8.64 12.86 -12.85
CA GLY A 113 8.46 14.19 -13.42
C GLY A 113 7.02 14.50 -13.85
N ARG A 114 6.02 13.90 -13.18
CA ARG A 114 4.59 14.04 -13.53
C ARG A 114 3.87 15.03 -12.61
N SER A 115 2.89 15.74 -13.15
CA SER A 115 2.01 16.62 -12.37
C SER A 115 0.77 15.88 -11.85
N GLU A 116 0.06 16.44 -10.86
CA GLU A 116 -1.19 15.85 -10.36
C GLU A 116 -2.27 15.80 -11.45
N GLU A 117 -2.25 16.77 -12.37
CA GLU A 117 -3.13 16.79 -13.54
C GLU A 117 -2.88 15.60 -14.48
N ASN A 118 -1.65 15.10 -14.57
CA ASN A 118 -1.36 13.92 -15.40
C ASN A 118 -2.05 12.67 -14.83
N LEU A 119 -1.99 12.47 -13.52
CA LEU A 119 -2.64 11.34 -12.84
C LEU A 119 -4.17 11.48 -12.88
N ALA A 120 -4.66 12.69 -12.65
CA ALA A 120 -6.09 13.00 -12.73
C ALA A 120 -6.65 12.72 -14.13
N GLY A 121 -5.91 13.12 -15.17
CA GLY A 121 -6.25 12.85 -16.56
C GLY A 121 -6.21 11.36 -16.91
N LEU A 122 -5.26 10.59 -16.37
CA LEU A 122 -5.19 9.14 -16.55
C LEU A 122 -6.44 8.44 -15.99
N LEU A 123 -6.85 8.81 -14.78
CA LEU A 123 -7.97 8.16 -14.10
C LEU A 123 -9.34 8.77 -14.49
N GLY A 124 -9.37 9.90 -15.19
CA GLY A 124 -10.60 10.62 -15.51
C GLY A 124 -11.28 11.22 -14.28
N VAL A 125 -10.50 11.62 -13.27
CA VAL A 125 -11.00 12.16 -11.99
C VAL A 125 -10.55 13.62 -11.80
N PRO A 126 -11.18 14.38 -10.89
CA PRO A 126 -10.71 15.72 -10.53
C PRO A 126 -9.32 15.68 -9.87
N VAL A 127 -8.49 16.70 -10.11
CA VAL A 127 -7.15 16.84 -9.50
C VAL A 127 -7.20 16.78 -7.97
N THR A 128 -8.23 17.36 -7.36
CA THR A 128 -8.44 17.31 -5.90
C THR A 128 -8.53 15.90 -5.35
N ARG A 129 -8.95 14.92 -6.15
CA ARG A 129 -8.97 13.50 -5.76
C ARG A 129 -7.56 12.92 -5.67
N ILE A 130 -6.68 13.29 -6.61
CA ILE A 130 -5.26 12.92 -6.58
C ILE A 130 -4.57 13.57 -5.37
N THR A 131 -4.85 14.85 -5.11
CA THR A 131 -4.33 15.53 -3.92
C THR A 131 -4.73 14.81 -2.63
N ALA A 132 -6.01 14.41 -2.51
CA ALA A 132 -6.51 13.68 -1.35
C ALA A 132 -5.91 12.27 -1.22
N TYR A 133 -5.63 11.59 -2.34
CA TYR A 133 -4.87 10.34 -2.37
C TYR A 133 -3.47 10.52 -1.81
N GLU A 134 -2.73 11.51 -2.30
CA GLU A 134 -1.34 11.76 -1.89
C GLU A 134 -1.20 12.24 -0.44
N GLN A 135 -2.26 12.82 0.11
CA GLN A 135 -2.35 13.20 1.53
C GLN A 135 -2.82 12.05 2.43
N GLY A 136 -3.28 10.94 1.85
CA GLY A 136 -3.85 9.80 2.59
C GLY A 136 -5.17 10.14 3.29
N GLU A 137 -5.91 11.13 2.78
CA GLU A 137 -7.23 11.52 3.32
C GLU A 137 -8.32 10.54 2.88
N ILE A 138 -8.21 10.06 1.64
CA ILE A 138 -9.10 9.05 1.07
C ILE A 138 -8.28 7.89 0.51
N GLU A 139 -8.87 6.70 0.49
CA GLU A 139 -8.21 5.48 0.04
C GLU A 139 -8.13 5.43 -1.48
N ILE A 140 -7.05 4.86 -2.00
CA ILE A 140 -6.87 4.63 -3.43
C ILE A 140 -7.40 3.25 -3.76
N PRO A 141 -8.44 3.12 -4.61
CA PRO A 141 -8.90 1.81 -5.05
C PRO A 141 -7.78 1.03 -5.74
N PHE A 142 -7.72 -0.28 -5.52
CA PHE A 142 -6.59 -1.09 -6.00
C PHE A 142 -6.38 -1.01 -7.51
N LEU A 143 -7.45 -1.02 -8.31
CA LEU A 143 -7.35 -0.93 -9.78
C LEU A 143 -6.87 0.45 -10.25
N GLU A 144 -7.26 1.51 -9.54
CA GLU A 144 -6.72 2.85 -9.77
C GLU A 144 -5.23 2.89 -9.41
N LEU A 145 -4.85 2.34 -8.26
CA LEU A 145 -3.44 2.26 -7.83
C LEU A 145 -2.58 1.45 -8.81
N GLU A 146 -3.09 0.31 -9.30
CA GLU A 146 -2.43 -0.50 -10.34
C GLU A 146 -2.24 0.31 -11.63
N SER A 147 -3.25 1.07 -12.05
CA SER A 147 -3.18 1.92 -13.25
C SER A 147 -2.15 3.04 -13.08
N LEU A 148 -2.12 3.67 -11.91
CA LEU A 148 -1.15 4.69 -11.54
C LEU A 148 0.28 4.13 -11.50
N ALA A 149 0.48 2.97 -10.86
CA ALA A 149 1.77 2.29 -10.79
C ALA A 149 2.33 2.03 -12.19
N ASN A 150 1.52 1.44 -13.07
CA ASN A 150 1.89 1.19 -14.46
C ASN A 150 2.24 2.49 -15.20
N TYR A 151 1.44 3.55 -15.05
CA TYR A 151 1.72 4.84 -15.69
C TYR A 151 3.02 5.51 -15.20
N LEU A 152 3.37 5.28 -13.93
CA LEU A 152 4.58 5.79 -13.28
C LEU A 152 5.80 4.85 -13.47
N ASN A 153 5.66 3.76 -14.22
CA ASN A 153 6.67 2.72 -14.39
C ASN A 153 7.17 2.11 -13.06
N GLN A 154 6.27 1.98 -12.08
CA GLN A 154 6.53 1.31 -10.83
C GLN A 154 5.81 -0.05 -10.80
N PRO A 155 6.47 -1.13 -10.32
CA PRO A 155 5.78 -2.37 -10.02
C PRO A 155 4.74 -2.14 -8.91
N ILE A 156 3.63 -2.90 -8.90
CA ILE A 156 2.62 -2.75 -7.84
C ILE A 156 3.20 -3.12 -6.46
N GLU A 157 4.19 -4.01 -6.46
CA GLU A 157 5.00 -4.42 -5.32
C GLU A 157 5.66 -3.24 -4.62
N TYR A 158 6.04 -2.17 -5.33
CA TYR A 158 6.58 -0.95 -4.70
C TYR A 158 5.63 -0.39 -3.62
N PHE A 159 4.33 -0.41 -3.88
CA PHE A 159 3.33 0.08 -2.93
C PHE A 159 3.06 -0.93 -1.82
N ILE A 160 3.07 -2.23 -2.13
CA ILE A 160 2.86 -3.34 -1.19
C ILE A 160 4.00 -3.42 -0.17
N ASP A 161 5.23 -3.28 -0.66
CA ASP A 161 6.46 -3.45 0.11
C ASP A 161 6.87 -2.16 0.85
N GLY A 162 6.05 -1.12 0.78
CA GLY A 162 6.27 0.14 1.48
C GLY A 162 7.39 1.00 0.89
N GLY A 163 7.75 0.80 -0.37
CA GLY A 163 8.79 1.58 -1.06
C GLY A 163 10.22 1.28 -0.62
N LEU A 164 10.45 0.16 0.07
CA LEU A 164 11.78 -0.25 0.52
C LEU A 164 12.52 -1.00 -0.61
N PRO A 165 13.76 -0.60 -0.97
CA PRO A 165 14.57 -1.30 -1.98
C PRO A 165 14.99 -2.73 -1.58
N PHE A 166 14.72 -3.13 -0.34
CA PHE A 166 15.20 -4.36 0.29
C PHE A 166 14.09 -5.29 0.75
N ALA A 167 12.85 -5.09 0.31
CA ALA A 167 11.88 -6.18 0.45
C ALA A 167 12.48 -7.39 -0.27
N GLU A 168 12.86 -8.39 0.52
CA GLU A 168 13.49 -9.60 0.00
C GLU A 168 12.62 -10.12 -1.14
N LYS A 169 13.24 -10.77 -2.13
CA LYS A 169 12.60 -11.21 -3.38
C LYS A 169 11.32 -12.05 -3.24
N ASN A 170 10.86 -12.37 -2.03
CA ASN A 170 9.59 -13.03 -1.72
C ASN A 170 8.91 -12.51 -0.41
N GLY A 171 9.27 -11.32 0.08
CA GLY A 171 8.83 -10.79 1.37
C GLY A 171 8.08 -9.48 1.22
N HIS A 172 6.77 -9.56 0.96
CA HIS A 172 5.89 -8.40 1.12
C HIS A 172 6.02 -7.84 2.54
N MET A 173 6.00 -6.50 2.70
CA MET A 173 5.97 -5.87 4.02
C MET A 173 4.88 -6.56 4.84
N SER A 174 5.31 -7.30 5.85
CA SER A 174 4.40 -8.14 6.61
C SER A 174 3.62 -7.26 7.55
N MET A 175 2.33 -7.56 7.75
CA MET A 175 1.55 -6.81 8.73
C MET A 175 2.09 -6.96 10.17
N ASP A 176 2.93 -7.97 10.44
CA ASP A 176 3.71 -8.10 11.68
C ASP A 176 4.80 -7.02 11.80
N GLU A 177 5.40 -6.57 10.70
CA GLU A 177 6.29 -5.41 10.69
C GLU A 177 5.50 -4.12 10.98
N LEU A 178 4.26 -4.01 10.49
CA LEU A 178 3.34 -2.91 10.87
C LEU A 178 2.94 -2.96 12.35
N ALA A 179 2.73 -4.15 12.93
CA ALA A 179 2.42 -4.30 14.35
C ALA A 179 3.61 -3.83 15.22
N ARG A 180 4.85 -4.21 14.86
CA ARG A 180 6.07 -3.70 15.50
C ARG A 180 6.21 -2.18 15.35
N PHE A 181 5.71 -1.63 14.25
CA PHE A 181 5.66 -0.19 14.03
C PHE A 181 4.80 0.53 15.06
N SER A 182 3.71 -0.10 15.54
CA SER A 182 2.85 0.46 16.59
C SER A 182 3.51 0.49 17.98
N GLU A 183 4.52 -0.35 18.19
CA GLU A 183 5.34 -0.39 19.42
C GLU A 183 6.41 0.70 19.46
N LEU A 184 6.67 1.39 18.34
CA LEU A 184 7.64 2.47 18.29
C LEU A 184 7.22 3.64 19.20
N PRO A 185 8.20 4.34 19.82
CA PRO A 185 7.95 5.57 20.56
C PRO A 185 7.14 6.55 19.71
N LYS A 186 6.24 7.31 20.37
CA LYS A 186 5.31 8.21 19.69
C LYS A 186 6.05 9.20 18.77
N GLU A 187 7.18 9.70 19.24
CA GLU A 187 8.03 10.66 18.54
C GLU A 187 8.59 10.07 17.23
N VAL A 188 8.96 8.79 17.25
CA VAL A 188 9.45 8.08 16.07
C VAL A 188 8.29 7.82 15.10
N ARG A 189 7.11 7.42 15.60
CA ARG A 189 5.92 7.24 14.75
C ARG A 189 5.49 8.54 14.07
N GLU A 190 5.51 9.66 14.79
CA GLU A 190 5.22 10.99 14.24
C GLU A 190 6.26 11.42 13.20
N PHE A 191 7.54 11.11 13.45
CA PHE A 191 8.61 11.38 12.50
C PHE A 191 8.44 10.58 11.20
N LEU A 192 8.15 9.28 11.30
CA LEU A 192 7.98 8.40 10.14
C LEU A 192 6.69 8.70 9.35
N ALA A 193 5.64 9.18 10.03
CA ALA A 193 4.37 9.54 9.39
C ALA A 193 4.45 10.84 8.55
N ASN A 194 5.53 11.61 8.65
CA ASN A 194 5.71 12.83 7.88
C ASN A 194 6.46 12.56 6.55
N PRO A 195 5.83 12.78 5.38
CA PRO A 195 6.47 12.58 4.08
C PRO A 195 7.77 13.37 3.89
N ALA A 196 7.89 14.55 4.51
CA ALA A 196 9.10 15.36 4.42
C ALA A 196 10.31 14.68 5.06
N ASN A 197 10.09 13.69 5.94
CA ASN A 197 11.15 13.01 6.66
C ASN A 197 11.75 11.80 5.94
N LEU A 198 11.20 11.41 4.78
CA LEU A 198 11.71 10.29 3.99
C LEU A 198 13.19 10.41 3.63
N LEU A 199 13.67 11.63 3.37
CA LEU A 199 15.08 11.87 3.07
C LEU A 199 15.98 11.47 4.25
N TYR A 200 15.59 11.79 5.48
CA TYR A 200 16.36 11.43 6.68
C TYR A 200 16.37 9.92 6.90
N ILE A 201 15.24 9.25 6.65
CA ILE A 201 15.12 7.80 6.77
C ILE A 201 16.01 7.12 5.73
N ASN A 202 15.97 7.58 4.47
CA ASN A 202 16.82 7.06 3.40
C ASN A 202 18.31 7.23 3.69
N ILE A 203 18.70 8.37 4.27
CA ILE A 203 20.08 8.60 4.71
C ILE A 203 20.43 7.63 5.85
N ALA A 204 19.58 7.49 6.87
CA ALA A 204 19.82 6.58 7.99
C ALA A 204 19.98 5.12 7.53
N MET A 205 19.15 4.66 6.59
CA MET A 205 19.25 3.31 6.01
C MET A 205 20.54 3.13 5.19
N ARG A 206 20.91 4.12 4.37
CA ARG A 206 22.18 4.08 3.63
C ARG A 206 23.39 4.06 4.56
N LEU A 207 23.30 4.76 5.68
CA LEU A 207 24.35 4.78 6.70
C LEU A 207 24.44 3.46 7.47
N SER A 208 23.32 2.77 7.74
CA SER A 208 23.34 1.47 8.44
C SER A 208 24.01 0.36 7.62
N ASP A 209 24.00 0.47 6.29
CA ASP A 209 24.65 -0.48 5.38
C ASP A 209 26.16 -0.26 5.23
N LEU A 210 26.67 0.89 5.71
CA LEU A 210 28.10 1.18 5.66
C LEU A 210 28.86 0.38 6.72
N SER A 211 30.08 -0.02 6.37
CA SER A 211 30.98 -0.62 7.35
C SER A 211 31.28 0.37 8.48
N ALA A 212 31.49 -0.14 9.69
CA ALA A 212 31.85 0.68 10.85
C ALA A 212 33.12 1.54 10.61
N GLU A 213 34.01 1.08 9.72
CA GLU A 213 35.22 1.81 9.30
C GLU A 213 34.88 3.02 8.41
N THR A 214 33.96 2.84 7.45
CA THR A 214 33.49 3.92 6.57
C THR A 214 32.69 4.97 7.34
N LEU A 215 31.89 4.56 8.31
CA LEU A 215 31.16 5.48 9.19
C LEU A 215 32.10 6.34 10.05
N ARG A 216 33.21 5.74 10.53
CA ARG A 216 34.23 6.49 11.28
C ARG A 216 34.97 7.50 10.42
N SER A 217 35.38 7.12 9.20
CA SER A 217 36.07 8.07 8.31
C SER A 217 35.16 9.24 7.89
N LEU A 218 33.85 8.99 7.71
CA LEU A 218 32.85 10.02 7.46
C LEU A 218 32.68 10.96 8.67
N ALA A 219 32.64 10.41 9.88
CA ALA A 219 32.53 11.19 11.11
C ALA A 219 33.79 12.05 11.36
N GLU A 220 34.98 11.51 11.11
CA GLU A 220 36.25 12.25 11.20
C GLU A 220 36.31 13.38 10.17
N GLY A 221 35.92 13.13 8.92
CA GLY A 221 35.86 14.17 7.88
C GLY A 221 34.84 15.27 8.17
N LEU A 222 33.69 14.95 8.78
CA LEU A 222 32.71 15.97 9.20
C LEU A 222 33.22 16.83 10.35
N LEU A 223 33.97 16.25 11.29
CA LEU A 223 34.62 16.98 12.38
C LEU A 223 35.65 17.98 11.86
N GLU A 224 36.49 17.60 10.89
CA GLU A 224 37.50 18.47 10.28
C GLU A 224 36.91 19.67 9.52
N VAL A 225 35.71 19.53 8.93
CA VAL A 225 35.04 20.64 8.21
C VAL A 225 34.31 21.60 9.16
N THR A 226 34.08 21.17 10.42
CA THR A 226 33.40 21.98 11.44
C THR A 226 34.33 22.74 12.39
N TYR A 227 35.66 22.64 12.21
CA TYR A 227 36.68 23.37 12.97
C TYR A 227 37.49 24.33 12.09
#